data_AF-A0A8S9YWJ5-F1
#
_entry.id   AF-A0A8S9YWJ5-F1
#
_cell.length_a   1.000
_cell.length_b   1.000
_cell.length_c   1.000
_cell.angle_alpha   90.00
_cell.angle_beta   90.00
_cell.angle_gamma   90.00
#
_symmetry.space_group_name_H-M   'P 1'
#
loop_
_entity.id
_entity.type
_entity.pdbx_description
1 polymer ?
#
loop_
_entity_poly.entity_id
_entity_poly.type
_entity_poly.pdbx_seq_one_letter_code
_entity_poly.pdbx_strand_id
1 'polypeptide(L)'
;MSILRGGRASASTFSRHTHSTTAMRHTPSVAPSANNMKDSAILCMTDEQVLELSTEEYNDVMTTIRNMMQHFIFENEFFERCIMKMKMDPDLEPALPNSGFSVCFTIRLRRPSGFFATDRTVCLTGSQKCELARGELEEFTKDLAMMKNDCDAIISDFKVTLEDLHLTLVRIKKQHERLKRDVSPYLKDPSKKMEAHNAFLRFHQIVMDDLEAAAEKLKTANANCIALHRDMLRHIKEYEVSGNLIQVVDIHELRVRSQQALQEIQRLYLQSCWYKAVTARTTLTLERTRALLNSELKTAAEMERKLRQLTEASQNVQSELERYHIRYECEEYKTQRDREEAQQIKFPAIRDLINTHLELQLLTRQEKIEAKHLKIAKTKYEQHKRLWARVRRSS
;
A
#
# COMPACT_ATOMS: atom_id res chain seq x y z
N MET A 1 -8.63 -44.88 -44.39
CA MET A 1 -8.32 -43.68 -45.19
C MET A 1 -8.29 -42.51 -44.21
N SER A 2 -7.17 -42.15 -43.59
CA SER A 2 -5.99 -41.51 -44.20
C SER A 2 -6.41 -40.19 -44.87
N ILE A 3 -6.02 -38.97 -44.50
CA ILE A 3 -4.77 -38.46 -43.90
C ILE A 3 -4.99 -36.98 -43.47
N LEU A 4 -4.50 -36.65 -42.27
CA LEU A 4 -3.75 -35.48 -41.81
C LEU A 4 -3.93 -34.08 -42.44
N ARG A 5 -4.10 -33.07 -41.57
CA ARG A 5 -3.14 -31.96 -41.25
C ARG A 5 -3.83 -31.06 -40.20
N GLY A 6 -3.28 -30.70 -39.05
CA GLY A 6 -1.89 -30.45 -38.70
C GLY A 6 -1.63 -28.94 -38.76
N GLY A 7 -1.64 -28.24 -37.61
CA GLY A 7 -1.38 -26.80 -37.56
C GLY A 7 -1.36 -26.21 -36.15
N ARG A 8 -0.30 -26.53 -35.38
CA ARG A 8 0.17 -25.75 -34.22
C ARG A 8 1.01 -24.57 -34.72
N ALA A 9 0.79 -23.37 -34.18
CA ALA A 9 1.76 -22.26 -34.06
C ALA A 9 1.16 -21.22 -33.10
N SER A 10 1.60 -21.11 -31.84
CA SER A 10 2.76 -20.35 -31.35
C SER A 10 2.63 -18.82 -31.49
N ALA A 11 2.40 -18.20 -30.33
CA ALA A 11 2.92 -16.91 -29.86
C ALA A 11 3.04 -15.73 -30.86
N SER A 12 2.18 -14.73 -30.67
CA SER A 12 2.56 -13.33 -30.86
C SER A 12 2.06 -12.49 -29.69
N THR A 13 2.94 -12.25 -28.73
CA THR A 13 2.88 -11.13 -27.79
C THR A 13 2.94 -9.83 -28.60
N PHE A 14 1.79 -9.20 -28.82
CA PHE A 14 1.74 -7.86 -29.40
C PHE A 14 1.66 -6.83 -28.28
N SER A 15 2.84 -6.40 -27.83
CA SER A 15 3.01 -5.21 -27.00
C SER A 15 2.73 -3.98 -27.86
N ARG A 16 1.59 -3.31 -27.63
CA ARG A 16 1.39 -1.91 -28.05
C ARG A 16 1.61 -1.03 -26.83
N HIS A 17 2.82 -0.49 -26.73
CA HIS A 17 3.03 0.79 -26.07
C HIS A 17 2.35 1.87 -26.90
N THR A 18 1.20 2.35 -26.43
CA THR A 18 0.70 3.67 -26.79
C THR A 18 0.97 4.58 -25.60
N HIS A 19 1.98 5.43 -25.74
CA HIS A 19 2.11 6.63 -24.92
C HIS A 19 0.85 7.47 -25.13
N SER A 20 -0.10 7.39 -24.18
CA SER A 20 -1.19 8.35 -24.10
C SER A 20 -0.74 9.46 -23.17
N THR A 21 -0.24 10.51 -23.80
CA THR A 21 0.04 11.81 -23.20
C THR A 21 -1.17 12.25 -22.38
N THR A 22 -0.96 12.42 -21.08
CA THR A 22 -1.90 13.04 -20.14
C THR A 22 -2.17 14.48 -20.58
N ALA A 23 -3.06 14.66 -21.55
CA ALA A 23 -3.71 15.93 -21.79
C ALA A 23 -4.72 16.14 -20.66
N MET A 24 -4.43 17.08 -19.77
CA MET A 24 -5.38 17.58 -18.80
C MET A 24 -6.67 17.96 -19.54
N ARG A 25 -7.72 17.15 -19.35
CA ARG A 25 -9.08 17.60 -19.62
C ARG A 25 -9.35 18.72 -18.65
N HIS A 26 -9.25 19.95 -19.15
CA HIS A 26 -10.02 21.06 -18.63
C HIS A 26 -11.45 20.57 -18.48
N THR A 27 -11.91 20.50 -17.24
CA THR A 27 -13.34 20.55 -16.96
C THR A 27 -13.87 21.78 -17.70
N PRO A 28 -14.92 21.67 -18.52
CA PRO A 28 -15.62 22.87 -18.93
C PRO A 28 -16.13 23.47 -17.63
N SER A 29 -15.57 24.62 -17.26
CA SER A 29 -16.23 25.54 -16.36
C SER A 29 -17.62 25.72 -16.96
N VAL A 30 -18.61 25.11 -16.33
CA VAL A 30 -20.02 25.37 -16.62
C VAL A 30 -20.19 26.84 -16.27
N ALA A 31 -20.00 27.70 -17.27
CA ALA A 31 -20.50 29.05 -17.21
C ALA A 31 -21.99 28.93 -16.81
N PRO A 32 -22.47 29.73 -15.84
CA PRO A 32 -23.88 29.72 -15.50
C PRO A 32 -24.65 29.95 -16.80
N SER A 33 -25.44 28.96 -17.21
CA SER A 33 -26.31 29.04 -18.37
C SER A 33 -27.10 30.34 -18.27
N ALA A 34 -27.24 31.09 -19.36
CA ALA A 34 -27.95 32.37 -19.39
C ALA A 34 -29.37 32.31 -18.79
N ASN A 35 -29.94 31.10 -18.66
CA ASN A 35 -31.20 30.84 -17.96
C ASN A 35 -31.13 31.16 -16.46
N ASN A 36 -30.03 30.84 -15.76
CA ASN A 36 -29.90 31.10 -14.30
C ASN A 36 -29.97 32.60 -13.94
N MET A 37 -29.61 33.51 -14.86
CA MET A 37 -29.72 34.95 -14.62
C MET A 37 -31.15 35.47 -14.84
N LYS A 38 -31.93 34.87 -15.75
CA LYS A 38 -33.35 35.20 -15.94
C LYS A 38 -34.21 34.65 -14.80
N ASP A 39 -33.93 33.43 -14.37
CA ASP A 39 -34.65 32.75 -13.28
C ASP A 39 -34.48 33.50 -11.94
N SER A 40 -33.29 34.07 -11.70
CA SER A 40 -33.02 34.92 -10.53
C SER A 40 -33.65 36.32 -10.61
N ALA A 41 -33.88 36.85 -11.83
CA ALA A 41 -34.51 38.15 -12.02
C ALA A 41 -36.03 38.08 -11.81
N ILE A 42 -36.66 36.96 -12.22
CA ILE A 42 -38.09 36.72 -12.04
C ILE A 42 -38.45 36.54 -10.55
N LEU A 43 -37.61 35.87 -9.75
CA LEU A 43 -37.80 35.71 -8.31
C LEU A 43 -37.69 37.03 -7.49
N CYS A 44 -37.20 38.10 -8.11
CA CYS A 44 -37.01 39.42 -7.48
C CYS A 44 -37.90 40.51 -8.09
N MET A 45 -38.87 40.16 -8.94
CA MET A 45 -39.84 41.12 -9.48
C MET A 45 -40.75 41.64 -8.37
N THR A 46 -40.93 42.95 -8.29
CA THR A 46 -41.89 43.57 -7.38
C THR A 46 -43.29 43.54 -7.99
N ASP A 47 -44.34 43.59 -7.16
CA ASP A 47 -45.73 43.55 -7.61
C ASP A 47 -46.07 44.67 -8.64
N GLU A 48 -45.38 45.82 -8.56
CA GLU A 48 -45.49 46.92 -9.54
C GLU A 48 -44.91 46.55 -10.91
N GLN A 49 -43.80 45.81 -10.98
CA GLN A 49 -43.16 45.42 -12.23
C GLN A 49 -43.94 44.33 -12.97
N VAL A 50 -44.76 43.55 -12.26
CA VAL A 50 -45.63 42.53 -12.85
C VAL A 50 -46.85 43.16 -13.54
N LEU A 51 -47.29 44.34 -13.08
CA LEU A 51 -48.43 45.08 -13.62
C LEU A 51 -48.11 45.85 -14.91
N GLU A 52 -46.82 46.11 -15.19
CA GLU A 52 -46.35 46.84 -16.39
C GLU A 52 -46.02 45.92 -17.58
N LEU A 53 -46.09 44.60 -17.41
CA LEU A 53 -45.77 43.62 -18.46
C LEU A 53 -46.84 43.57 -19.55
N SER A 54 -46.41 43.41 -20.81
CA SER A 54 -47.34 43.05 -21.88
C SER A 54 -47.93 41.65 -21.66
N THR A 55 -49.08 41.36 -22.27
CA THR A 55 -49.75 40.05 -22.16
C THR A 55 -48.90 38.89 -22.65
N GLU A 56 -47.98 39.12 -23.58
CA GLU A 56 -47.04 38.11 -24.09
C GLU A 56 -45.90 37.86 -23.08
N GLU A 57 -45.30 38.92 -22.54
CA GLU A 57 -44.26 38.83 -21.50
C GLU A 57 -44.78 38.21 -20.20
N TYR A 58 -46.04 38.49 -19.83
CA TYR A 58 -46.70 37.86 -18.70
C TYR A 58 -46.84 36.34 -18.88
N ASN A 59 -47.22 35.87 -20.07
CA ASN A 59 -47.34 34.44 -20.35
C ASN A 59 -45.97 33.73 -20.35
N ASP A 60 -44.91 34.41 -20.82
CA ASP A 60 -43.54 33.90 -20.75
C ASP A 60 -43.02 33.80 -19.30
N VAL A 61 -43.31 34.79 -18.46
CA VAL A 61 -43.01 34.73 -17.03
C VAL A 61 -43.79 33.61 -16.35
N MET A 62 -45.08 33.46 -16.64
CA MET A 62 -45.92 32.41 -16.05
C MET A 62 -45.51 30.99 -16.49
N THR A 63 -45.08 30.81 -17.75
CA THR A 63 -44.54 29.51 -18.21
C THR A 63 -43.20 29.21 -17.56
N THR A 64 -42.35 30.22 -17.38
CA THR A 64 -41.07 30.08 -16.67
C THR A 64 -41.28 29.72 -15.20
N ILE A 65 -42.16 30.43 -14.49
CA ILE A 65 -42.54 30.11 -13.10
C ILE A 65 -43.10 28.70 -13.00
N ARG A 66 -43.95 28.27 -13.93
CA ARG A 66 -44.50 26.90 -13.95
C ARG A 66 -43.39 25.85 -14.11
N ASN A 67 -42.43 26.08 -15.01
CA ASN A 67 -41.29 25.18 -15.20
C ASN A 67 -40.38 25.13 -13.98
N MET A 68 -40.11 26.28 -13.35
CA MET A 68 -39.34 26.35 -12.10
C MET A 68 -40.05 25.63 -10.96
N MET A 69 -41.37 25.81 -10.84
CA MET A 69 -42.18 25.13 -9.82
C MET A 69 -42.17 23.61 -10.04
N GLN A 70 -42.26 23.13 -11.28
CA GLN A 70 -42.10 21.70 -11.59
C GLN A 70 -40.71 21.17 -11.22
N HIS A 71 -39.66 21.93 -11.48
CA HIS A 71 -38.30 21.56 -11.08
C HIS A 71 -38.17 21.45 -9.55
N PHE A 72 -38.69 22.41 -8.80
CA PHE A 72 -38.65 22.38 -7.34
C PHE A 72 -39.49 21.24 -6.75
N ILE A 73 -40.65 20.94 -7.33
CA ILE A 73 -41.46 19.78 -6.91
C ILE A 73 -40.69 18.48 -7.13
N PHE A 74 -40.10 18.31 -8.32
CA PHE A 74 -39.27 17.14 -8.62
C PHE A 74 -38.07 17.01 -7.68
N GLU A 75 -37.37 18.12 -7.43
CA GLU A 75 -36.22 18.18 -6.55
C GLU A 75 -36.61 17.85 -5.10
N ASN A 76 -37.74 18.36 -4.61
CA ASN A 76 -38.27 18.02 -3.29
C ASN A 76 -38.67 16.54 -3.19
N GLU A 77 -39.37 16.00 -4.18
CA GLU A 77 -39.73 14.57 -4.24
C GLU A 77 -38.50 13.65 -4.29
N PHE A 78 -37.45 14.09 -4.98
CA PHE A 78 -36.17 13.40 -5.01
C PHE A 78 -35.53 13.39 -3.61
N PHE A 79 -35.47 14.54 -2.94
CA PHE A 79 -34.90 14.64 -1.60
C PHE A 79 -35.69 13.85 -0.55
N GLU A 80 -37.02 13.89 -0.61
CA GLU A 80 -37.88 13.08 0.27
C GLU A 80 -37.62 11.58 0.09
N ARG A 81 -37.50 11.10 -1.15
CA ARG A 81 -37.12 9.70 -1.44
C ARG A 81 -35.74 9.36 -0.88
N CYS A 82 -34.77 10.25 -1.03
CA CYS A 82 -33.43 10.06 -0.50
C CYS A 82 -33.41 9.96 1.03
N ILE A 83 -34.20 10.81 1.72
CA ILE A 83 -34.35 10.80 3.18
C ILE A 83 -35.01 9.50 3.66
N MET A 84 -36.06 9.05 2.98
CA MET A 84 -36.77 7.82 3.32
C MET A 84 -35.90 6.56 3.14
N LYS A 85 -35.08 6.49 2.07
CA LYS A 85 -34.16 5.37 1.83
C LYS A 85 -33.05 5.27 2.90
N MET A 86 -32.64 6.40 3.45
CA MET A 86 -31.55 6.47 4.43
C MET A 86 -31.96 6.08 5.86
N LYS A 87 -33.27 5.95 6.16
CA LYS A 87 -33.79 5.72 7.53
C LYS A 87 -33.04 6.57 8.57
N MET A 88 -32.93 7.87 8.31
CA MET A 88 -32.36 8.79 9.29
C MET A 88 -33.31 8.83 10.48
N ASP A 89 -33.01 8.09 11.54
CA ASP A 89 -33.62 8.30 12.85
C ASP A 89 -33.32 9.74 13.25
N PRO A 90 -34.33 10.59 13.52
CA PRO A 90 -34.11 11.98 13.89
C PRO A 90 -33.39 12.14 15.25
N ASP A 91 -33.24 11.05 16.01
CA ASP A 91 -32.67 11.02 17.36
C ASP A 91 -31.25 10.44 17.46
N LEU A 92 -30.59 10.09 16.35
CA LEU A 92 -29.19 9.66 16.41
C LEU A 92 -28.25 10.87 16.49
N GLU A 93 -27.85 11.21 17.72
CA GLU A 93 -26.68 12.04 18.00
C GLU A 93 -25.49 11.64 17.11
N PRO A 94 -24.78 12.59 16.49
CA PRO A 94 -23.62 12.27 15.67
C PRO A 94 -22.46 11.89 16.59
N ALA A 95 -22.32 10.58 16.85
CA ALA A 95 -21.10 10.04 17.43
C ALA A 95 -19.94 10.32 16.46
N LEU A 96 -19.08 11.26 16.83
CA LEU A 96 -17.79 11.54 16.19
C LEU A 96 -17.00 10.22 16.01
N PRO A 97 -16.62 9.83 14.79
CA PRO A 97 -15.55 8.87 14.62
C PRO A 97 -14.22 9.63 14.74
N ASN A 98 -13.58 9.39 15.89
CA ASN A 98 -12.19 9.72 16.12
C ASN A 98 -11.32 8.78 15.25
N SER A 99 -11.14 9.10 13.97
CA SER A 99 -10.13 8.46 13.11
C SER A 99 -9.85 9.32 11.88
N GLY A 100 -8.57 9.47 11.56
CA GLY A 100 -8.01 10.59 10.82
C GLY A 100 -8.35 10.68 9.34
N PHE A 101 -8.06 11.89 8.82
CA PHE A 101 -7.98 12.26 7.41
C PHE A 101 -9.25 12.06 6.58
N SER A 102 -10.15 13.04 6.66
CA SER A 102 -10.98 13.42 5.53
C SER A 102 -10.93 14.94 5.39
N VAL A 103 -10.26 15.41 4.35
CA VAL A 103 -10.18 16.83 3.98
C VAL A 103 -11.56 17.23 3.48
N CYS A 104 -12.35 17.84 4.36
CA CYS A 104 -13.59 18.48 3.98
C CYS A 104 -13.25 19.76 3.21
N PHE A 105 -13.42 19.76 1.89
CA PHE A 105 -13.37 20.98 1.08
C PHE A 105 -14.57 21.86 1.42
N THR A 106 -14.40 22.76 2.37
CA THR A 106 -15.36 23.84 2.64
C THR A 106 -15.14 24.95 1.62
N ILE A 107 -15.99 24.99 0.58
CA ILE A 107 -16.11 26.19 -0.25
C ILE A 107 -16.72 27.28 0.62
N ARG A 108 -15.90 28.28 0.94
CA ARG A 108 -16.22 29.38 1.85
C ARG A 108 -17.10 30.41 1.11
N LEU A 109 -18.41 30.27 1.17
CA LEU A 109 -19.35 31.33 0.81
C LEU A 109 -19.54 32.25 2.02
N ARG A 110 -19.07 33.50 1.90
CA ARG A 110 -19.37 34.58 2.87
C ARG A 110 -20.88 34.85 2.83
N ARG A 111 -21.56 34.72 3.98
CA ARG A 111 -22.83 35.41 4.25
C ARG A 111 -22.70 36.26 5.52
N PRO A 112 -23.34 37.44 5.58
CA PRO A 112 -23.22 38.37 6.69
C PRO A 112 -24.10 37.93 7.88
N SER A 113 -23.71 38.47 9.04
CA SER A 113 -24.12 38.16 10.40
C SER A 113 -25.62 38.23 10.70
N GLY A 114 -26.10 37.27 11.50
CA GLY A 114 -27.04 37.53 12.59
C GLY A 114 -28.39 36.80 12.51
N PHE A 115 -28.47 35.56 13.02
CA PHE A 115 -29.61 35.08 13.81
C PHE A 115 -29.27 33.73 14.47
N PHE A 116 -29.51 33.63 15.78
CA PHE A 116 -29.37 32.39 16.53
C PHE A 116 -30.59 31.50 16.29
N ALA A 117 -30.40 30.44 15.51
CA ALA A 117 -31.06 29.16 15.69
C ALA A 117 -30.08 28.11 15.14
N THR A 118 -29.61 27.20 15.99
CA THR A 118 -28.87 26.03 15.54
C THR A 118 -29.84 25.14 14.78
N ASP A 119 -30.10 25.50 13.53
CA ASP A 119 -30.70 24.59 12.56
C ASP A 119 -29.61 23.53 12.30
N ARG A 120 -29.67 22.46 13.10
CA ARG A 120 -28.78 21.30 12.99
C ARG A 120 -29.11 20.62 11.67
N THR A 121 -28.63 21.21 10.58
CA THR A 121 -28.69 20.61 9.25
C THR A 121 -27.85 19.34 9.29
N VAL A 122 -28.53 18.20 9.36
CA VAL A 122 -27.92 16.87 9.29
C VAL A 122 -27.22 16.78 7.93
N CYS A 123 -25.91 16.99 7.94
CA CYS A 123 -25.11 16.94 6.73
C CYS A 123 -24.72 15.50 6.46
N LEU A 124 -25.18 14.94 5.35
CA LEU A 124 -24.74 13.64 4.87
C LEU A 124 -23.22 13.61 4.70
N THR A 125 -22.58 12.56 5.21
CA THR A 125 -21.15 12.31 5.00
C THR A 125 -20.89 12.09 3.50
N GLY A 126 -19.66 12.38 3.04
CA GLY A 126 -19.29 12.14 1.64
C GLY A 126 -19.52 10.69 1.17
N SER A 127 -19.34 9.72 2.07
CA SER A 127 -19.64 8.31 1.80
C SER A 127 -21.13 8.06 1.56
N GLN A 128 -22.00 8.61 2.42
CA GLN A 128 -23.46 8.50 2.29
C GLN A 128 -23.95 9.17 0.99
N LYS A 129 -23.38 10.32 0.62
CA LYS A 129 -23.70 10.98 -0.66
C LYS A 129 -23.30 10.12 -1.86
N CYS A 130 -22.13 9.50 -1.83
CA CYS A 130 -21.66 8.60 -2.89
C CYS A 130 -22.47 7.29 -2.96
N GLU A 131 -22.99 6.80 -1.83
CA GLU A 131 -23.88 5.64 -1.79
C GLU A 131 -25.26 5.96 -2.36
N LEU A 132 -25.84 7.10 -1.98
CA LEU A 132 -27.08 7.59 -2.53
C LEU A 132 -26.98 7.83 -4.04
N ALA A 133 -25.94 8.52 -4.49
CA ALA A 133 -25.73 8.78 -5.91
C ALA A 133 -25.57 7.48 -6.72
N ARG A 134 -24.98 6.43 -6.14
CA ARG A 134 -24.89 5.11 -6.77
C ARG A 134 -26.25 4.42 -6.82
N GLY A 135 -27.02 4.43 -5.72
CA GLY A 135 -28.35 3.83 -5.69
C GLY A 135 -29.31 4.48 -6.69
N GLU A 136 -29.31 5.82 -6.77
CA GLU A 136 -30.10 6.56 -7.76
C GLU A 136 -29.62 6.29 -9.19
N LEU A 137 -28.31 6.21 -9.41
CA LEU A 137 -27.77 5.83 -10.72
C LEU A 137 -28.23 4.42 -11.12
N GLU A 138 -28.21 3.46 -10.20
CA GLU A 138 -28.70 2.10 -10.44
C GLU A 138 -30.21 2.10 -10.76
N GLU A 139 -31.02 2.86 -10.03
CA GLU A 139 -32.46 3.00 -10.33
C GLU A 139 -32.70 3.65 -11.70
N PHE A 140 -32.02 4.76 -12.02
CA PHE A 140 -32.14 5.36 -13.34
C PHE A 140 -31.69 4.43 -14.46
N THR A 141 -30.63 3.63 -14.25
CA THR A 141 -30.22 2.65 -15.26
C THR A 141 -31.27 1.56 -15.46
N LYS A 142 -31.96 1.16 -14.39
CA LYS A 142 -33.05 0.19 -14.45
C LYS A 142 -34.27 0.78 -15.16
N ASP A 143 -34.67 2.00 -14.82
CA ASP A 143 -35.80 2.69 -15.44
C ASP A 143 -35.55 2.95 -16.93
N LEU A 144 -34.33 3.34 -17.31
CA LEU A 144 -33.92 3.46 -18.70
C LEU A 144 -33.98 2.12 -19.44
N ALA A 145 -33.55 1.03 -18.80
CA ALA A 145 -33.65 -0.30 -19.40
C ALA A 145 -35.10 -0.75 -19.59
N MET A 146 -35.98 -0.47 -18.62
CA MET A 146 -37.41 -0.74 -18.72
C MET A 146 -38.06 0.07 -19.85
N MET A 147 -37.85 1.39 -19.86
CA MET A 147 -38.36 2.28 -20.91
C MET A 147 -37.87 1.85 -22.29
N LYS A 148 -36.61 1.43 -22.41
CA LYS A 148 -36.08 0.90 -23.67
C LYS A 148 -36.81 -0.36 -24.11
N ASN A 149 -37.04 -1.32 -23.21
CA ASN A 149 -37.77 -2.54 -23.52
C ASN A 149 -39.22 -2.24 -23.95
N ASP A 150 -39.88 -1.29 -23.28
CA ASP A 150 -41.23 -0.85 -23.64
C ASP A 150 -41.25 -0.21 -25.03
N CYS A 151 -40.28 0.66 -25.32
CA CYS A 151 -40.11 1.25 -26.65
C CYS A 151 -39.87 0.18 -27.72
N ASP A 152 -38.98 -0.78 -27.45
CA ASP A 152 -38.65 -1.87 -28.37
C ASP A 152 -39.89 -2.77 -28.62
N ALA A 153 -40.71 -3.02 -27.59
CA ALA A 153 -41.97 -3.74 -27.72
C ALA A 153 -42.97 -2.99 -28.61
N ILE A 154 -43.17 -1.69 -28.35
CA ILE A 154 -44.05 -0.83 -29.18
C ILE A 154 -43.57 -0.78 -30.63
N ILE A 155 -42.26 -0.65 -30.85
CA ILE A 155 -41.67 -0.67 -32.20
C ILE A 155 -41.91 -2.02 -32.88
N SER A 156 -41.77 -3.13 -32.15
CA SER A 156 -42.06 -4.47 -32.66
C SER A 156 -43.53 -4.60 -33.07
N ASP A 157 -44.47 -4.14 -32.24
CA ASP A 157 -45.90 -4.19 -32.53
C ASP A 157 -46.27 -3.36 -33.77
N PHE A 158 -45.69 -2.16 -33.91
CA PHE A 158 -45.88 -1.36 -35.12
C PHE A 158 -45.29 -2.01 -36.36
N LYS A 159 -44.15 -2.71 -36.26
CA LYS A 159 -43.58 -3.46 -37.39
C LYS A 159 -44.49 -4.60 -37.83
N VAL A 160 -45.01 -5.39 -36.88
CA VAL A 160 -45.96 -6.47 -37.17
C VAL A 160 -47.21 -5.90 -37.83
N THR A 161 -47.78 -4.83 -37.28
CA THR A 161 -48.96 -4.17 -37.84
C THR A 161 -48.70 -3.64 -39.26
N LEU A 162 -47.53 -3.05 -39.50
CA LEU A 162 -47.14 -2.56 -40.82
C LEU A 162 -47.01 -3.69 -41.84
N GLU A 163 -46.40 -4.81 -41.45
CA GLU A 163 -46.28 -6.01 -42.29
C GLU A 163 -47.66 -6.60 -42.63
N ASP A 164 -48.57 -6.69 -41.66
CA ASP A 164 -49.95 -7.15 -41.87
C ASP A 164 -50.73 -6.22 -42.82
N LEU A 165 -50.61 -4.91 -42.62
CA LEU A 165 -51.21 -3.91 -43.52
C LEU A 165 -50.62 -4.00 -44.94
N HIS A 166 -49.32 -4.25 -45.06
CA HIS A 166 -48.68 -4.45 -46.36
C HIS A 166 -49.20 -5.71 -47.06
N LEU A 167 -49.30 -6.84 -46.35
CA LEU A 167 -49.82 -8.10 -46.90
C LEU A 167 -51.28 -7.97 -47.33
N THR A 168 -52.11 -7.32 -46.51
CA THR A 168 -53.52 -7.07 -46.85
C THR A 168 -53.67 -6.15 -48.06
N LEU A 169 -52.85 -5.09 -48.16
CA LEU A 169 -52.79 -4.21 -49.32
C LEU A 169 -52.43 -4.98 -50.60
N VAL A 170 -51.39 -5.83 -50.54
CA VAL A 170 -50.98 -6.66 -51.69
C VAL A 170 -52.10 -7.60 -52.12
N ARG A 171 -52.79 -8.23 -51.16
CA ARG A 171 -53.96 -9.08 -51.44
C ARG A 171 -55.09 -8.32 -52.12
N ILE A 172 -55.46 -7.15 -51.59
CA ILE A 172 -56.53 -6.30 -52.16
C ILE A 172 -56.16 -5.83 -53.56
N LYS A 173 -54.91 -5.37 -53.78
CA LYS A 173 -54.43 -4.97 -55.11
C LYS A 173 -54.52 -6.13 -56.11
N LYS A 174 -54.11 -7.34 -55.71
CA LYS A 174 -54.22 -8.54 -56.56
C LYS A 174 -55.67 -8.84 -56.92
N GLN A 175 -56.59 -8.76 -55.97
CA GLN A 175 -58.02 -8.95 -56.20
C GLN A 175 -58.61 -7.85 -57.09
N HIS A 176 -58.22 -6.59 -56.88
CA HIS A 176 -58.64 -5.45 -57.69
C HIS A 176 -58.21 -5.61 -59.16
N GLU A 177 -56.94 -5.96 -59.41
CA GLU A 177 -56.44 -6.15 -60.77
C GLU A 177 -57.11 -7.35 -61.47
N ARG A 178 -57.42 -8.44 -60.75
CA ARG A 178 -58.21 -9.55 -61.29
C ARG A 178 -59.62 -9.10 -61.64
N LEU A 179 -60.31 -8.40 -60.74
CA LEU A 179 -61.66 -7.88 -61.00
C LEU A 179 -61.70 -6.93 -62.21
N LYS A 180 -60.72 -6.02 -62.30
CA LYS A 180 -60.57 -5.06 -63.39
C LYS A 180 -60.30 -5.76 -64.72
N ARG A 181 -59.51 -6.83 -64.72
CA ARG A 181 -59.17 -7.59 -65.93
C ARG A 181 -60.29 -8.51 -66.39
N ASP A 182 -60.90 -9.23 -65.45
CA ASP A 182 -61.74 -10.40 -65.78
C ASP A 182 -63.24 -10.06 -65.75
N VAL A 183 -63.65 -9.01 -65.02
CA VAL A 183 -65.08 -8.65 -64.84
C VAL A 183 -65.41 -7.29 -65.45
N SER A 184 -64.57 -6.27 -65.24
CA SER A 184 -64.82 -4.90 -65.74
C SER A 184 -65.06 -4.78 -67.25
N PRO A 185 -64.40 -5.54 -68.15
CA PRO A 185 -64.66 -5.43 -69.59
C PRO A 185 -66.09 -5.82 -69.98
N TYR A 186 -66.70 -6.78 -69.28
CA TYR A 186 -68.06 -7.25 -69.54
C TYR A 186 -69.12 -6.33 -68.94
N LEU A 187 -68.80 -5.60 -67.87
CA LEU A 187 -69.72 -4.65 -67.22
C LEU A 187 -69.97 -3.38 -68.04
N LYS A 188 -69.07 -3.04 -68.97
CA LYS A 188 -69.19 -1.84 -69.82
C LYS A 188 -70.17 -2.01 -70.98
N ASP A 189 -70.50 -3.25 -71.34
CA ASP A 189 -71.34 -3.59 -72.49
C ASP A 189 -72.68 -4.18 -72.00
N PRO A 190 -73.81 -3.46 -72.13
CA PRO A 190 -75.11 -3.90 -71.62
C PRO A 190 -75.66 -5.15 -72.34
N SER A 191 -75.11 -5.52 -73.49
CA SER A 191 -75.49 -6.74 -74.21
C SER A 191 -74.81 -8.00 -73.67
N LYS A 192 -73.77 -7.87 -72.85
CA LYS A 192 -72.97 -8.99 -72.29
C LYS A 192 -73.27 -9.29 -70.82
N LYS A 193 -74.51 -9.04 -70.38
CA LYS A 193 -74.91 -9.19 -68.97
C LYS A 193 -74.70 -10.61 -68.45
N MET A 194 -74.98 -11.63 -69.26
CA MET A 194 -74.83 -13.03 -68.84
C MET A 194 -73.35 -13.41 -68.67
N GLU A 195 -72.50 -12.94 -69.58
CA GLU A 195 -71.05 -13.12 -69.52
C GLU A 195 -70.44 -12.37 -68.32
N ALA A 196 -70.92 -11.16 -68.03
CA ALA A 196 -70.53 -10.40 -66.84
C ALA A 196 -70.90 -11.13 -65.54
N HIS A 197 -72.11 -11.71 -65.47
CA HIS A 197 -72.53 -12.51 -64.33
C HIS A 197 -71.66 -13.77 -64.15
N ASN A 198 -71.42 -14.52 -65.22
CA ASN A 198 -70.56 -15.70 -65.20
C ASN A 198 -69.10 -15.35 -64.83
N ALA A 199 -68.57 -14.23 -65.31
CA ALA A 199 -67.24 -13.74 -64.96
C ALA A 199 -67.14 -13.36 -63.48
N PHE A 200 -68.18 -12.70 -62.95
CA PHE A 200 -68.27 -12.35 -61.54
C PHE A 200 -68.34 -13.58 -60.62
N LEU A 201 -69.15 -14.58 -60.97
CA LEU A 201 -69.22 -15.84 -60.23
C LEU A 201 -67.87 -16.57 -60.21
N ARG A 202 -67.18 -16.65 -61.36
CA ARG A 202 -65.83 -17.24 -61.43
C ARG A 202 -64.82 -16.47 -60.59
N PHE A 203 -64.85 -15.14 -60.61
CA PHE A 203 -63.99 -14.32 -59.75
C PHE A 203 -64.23 -14.64 -58.27
N HIS A 204 -65.49 -14.71 -57.84
CA HIS A 204 -65.82 -15.05 -56.46
C HIS A 204 -65.38 -16.46 -56.08
N GLN A 205 -65.57 -17.45 -56.96
CA GLN A 205 -65.09 -18.81 -56.70
C GLN A 205 -63.58 -18.83 -56.46
N ILE A 206 -62.80 -18.16 -57.33
CA ILE A 206 -61.34 -18.07 -57.16
C ILE A 206 -60.96 -17.39 -55.84
N VAL A 207 -61.67 -16.35 -55.43
CA VAL A 207 -61.43 -15.68 -54.14
C VAL A 207 -61.75 -16.61 -52.97
N MET A 208 -62.82 -17.39 -53.05
CA MET A 208 -63.17 -18.38 -52.03
C MET A 208 -62.10 -19.49 -51.94
N ASP A 209 -61.64 -20.02 -53.07
CA ASP A 209 -60.59 -21.03 -53.12
C ASP A 209 -59.26 -20.49 -52.54
N ASP A 210 -58.89 -19.23 -52.87
CA ASP A 210 -57.71 -18.56 -52.31
C ASP A 210 -57.82 -18.39 -50.77
N LEU A 211 -59.02 -18.10 -50.25
CA LEU A 211 -59.29 -17.98 -48.81
C LEU A 211 -59.25 -19.34 -48.10
N GLU A 212 -59.80 -20.39 -48.70
CA GLU A 212 -59.77 -21.75 -48.16
C GLU A 212 -58.34 -22.28 -48.09
N ALA A 213 -57.54 -22.06 -49.14
CA ALA A 213 -56.11 -22.40 -49.13
C ALA A 213 -55.33 -21.63 -48.04
N ALA A 214 -55.68 -20.37 -47.78
CA ALA A 214 -55.09 -19.60 -46.68
C ALA A 214 -55.52 -20.14 -45.30
N ALA A 215 -56.79 -20.55 -45.15
CA ALA A 215 -57.29 -21.15 -43.92
C ALA A 215 -56.58 -22.47 -43.59
N GLU A 216 -56.35 -23.35 -44.57
CA GLU A 216 -55.60 -24.59 -44.37
C GLU A 216 -54.13 -24.34 -44.01
N LYS A 217 -53.50 -23.33 -44.61
CA LYS A 217 -52.15 -22.88 -44.21
C LYS A 217 -52.11 -22.39 -42.75
N LEU A 218 -53.12 -21.63 -42.33
CA LEU A 218 -53.20 -21.16 -40.94
C LEU A 218 -53.45 -22.31 -39.96
N LYS A 219 -54.29 -23.29 -40.31
CA LYS A 219 -54.52 -24.48 -39.50
C LYS A 219 -53.25 -25.30 -39.31
N THR A 220 -52.50 -25.55 -40.39
CA THR A 220 -51.23 -26.29 -40.33
C THR A 220 -50.16 -25.54 -39.54
N ALA A 221 -50.02 -24.22 -39.75
CA ALA A 221 -49.13 -23.39 -38.96
C ALA A 221 -49.49 -23.40 -37.47
N ASN A 222 -50.78 -23.27 -37.13
CA ASN A 222 -51.25 -23.32 -35.75
C ASN A 222 -50.97 -24.69 -35.11
N ALA A 223 -51.21 -25.80 -35.82
CA ALA A 223 -50.88 -27.14 -35.34
C ALA A 223 -49.38 -27.29 -35.06
N ASN A 224 -48.51 -26.74 -35.91
CA ASN A 224 -47.07 -26.73 -35.72
C ASN A 224 -46.66 -25.88 -34.51
N CYS A 225 -47.24 -24.69 -34.32
CA CYS A 225 -46.99 -23.85 -33.14
C CYS A 225 -47.41 -24.55 -31.85
N ILE A 226 -48.56 -25.23 -31.84
CA ILE A 226 -49.03 -26.02 -30.70
C ILE A 226 -48.07 -27.17 -30.40
N ALA A 227 -47.57 -27.88 -31.43
CA ALA A 227 -46.58 -28.93 -31.26
C ALA A 227 -45.27 -28.39 -30.66
N LEU A 228 -44.74 -27.30 -31.21
CA LEU A 228 -43.53 -26.65 -30.70
C LEU A 228 -43.71 -26.19 -29.24
N HIS A 229 -44.86 -25.60 -28.91
CA HIS A 229 -45.15 -25.19 -27.53
C HIS A 229 -45.16 -26.38 -26.56
N ARG A 230 -45.76 -27.52 -26.96
CA ARG A 230 -45.73 -28.75 -26.16
C ARG A 230 -44.32 -29.28 -25.99
N ASP A 231 -43.50 -29.20 -27.03
CA ASP A 231 -42.09 -29.63 -26.99
C ASP A 231 -41.27 -28.75 -26.05
N MET A 232 -41.46 -27.43 -26.10
CA MET A 232 -40.83 -26.50 -25.15
C MET A 232 -41.26 -26.78 -23.71
N LEU A 233 -42.55 -26.99 -23.46
CA LEU A 233 -43.04 -27.34 -22.12
C LEU A 233 -42.46 -28.67 -21.62
N ARG A 234 -42.29 -29.65 -22.52
CA ARG A 234 -41.65 -30.92 -22.20
C ARG A 234 -40.20 -30.70 -21.80
N HIS A 235 -39.45 -29.92 -22.57
CA HIS A 235 -38.07 -29.58 -22.24
C HIS A 235 -37.97 -28.85 -20.90
N ILE A 236 -38.84 -27.88 -20.61
CA ILE A 236 -38.85 -27.21 -19.30
C ILE A 236 -39.02 -28.22 -18.16
N LYS A 237 -39.97 -29.16 -18.30
CA LYS A 237 -40.17 -30.23 -17.30
C LYS A 237 -38.96 -31.15 -17.18
N GLU A 238 -38.32 -31.53 -18.29
CA GLU A 238 -37.09 -32.31 -18.30
C GLU A 238 -35.95 -31.55 -17.59
N TYR A 239 -35.83 -30.24 -17.83
CA TYR A 239 -34.85 -29.36 -17.18
C TYR A 239 -35.13 -29.24 -15.66
N GLU A 240 -36.40 -29.10 -15.25
CA GLU A 240 -36.80 -29.10 -13.83
C GLU A 240 -36.46 -30.44 -13.15
N VAL A 241 -36.80 -31.56 -13.76
CA VAL A 241 -36.53 -32.91 -13.21
C VAL A 241 -35.03 -33.22 -13.18
N SER A 242 -34.26 -32.72 -14.15
CA SER A 242 -32.81 -32.90 -14.21
C SER A 242 -32.04 -32.14 -13.13
N GLY A 243 -32.70 -31.27 -12.34
CA GLY A 243 -32.06 -30.49 -11.28
C GLY A 243 -31.05 -29.45 -11.78
N ASN A 244 -31.00 -29.20 -13.09
CA ASN A 244 -30.11 -28.22 -13.71
C ASN A 244 -30.67 -26.78 -13.63
N LEU A 245 -31.93 -26.64 -13.21
CA LEU A 245 -32.50 -25.34 -12.88
C LEU A 245 -31.99 -24.97 -11.48
N ILE A 246 -31.04 -24.03 -11.41
CA ILE A 246 -30.58 -23.45 -10.15
C ILE A 246 -31.82 -22.97 -9.40
N GLN A 247 -32.20 -23.68 -8.34
CA GLN A 247 -33.36 -23.32 -7.56
C GLN A 247 -33.04 -22.02 -6.81
N VAL A 248 -34.06 -21.23 -6.50
CA VAL A 248 -33.90 -20.05 -5.63
C VAL A 248 -33.22 -20.42 -4.30
N VAL A 249 -33.42 -21.66 -3.84
CA VAL A 249 -32.75 -22.24 -2.68
C VAL A 249 -31.24 -22.34 -2.88
N ASP A 250 -30.76 -22.76 -4.05
CA ASP A 250 -29.32 -22.87 -4.36
C ASP A 250 -28.66 -21.50 -4.39
N ILE A 251 -29.34 -20.48 -4.92
CA ILE A 251 -28.86 -19.10 -4.93
C ILE A 251 -28.76 -18.57 -3.49
N HIS A 252 -29.77 -18.86 -2.66
CA HIS A 252 -29.77 -18.44 -1.26
C HIS A 252 -28.66 -19.16 -0.47
N GLU A 253 -28.50 -20.47 -0.66
CA GLU A 253 -27.43 -21.24 -0.03
C GLU A 253 -26.05 -20.71 -0.46
N LEU A 254 -25.86 -20.44 -1.75
CA LEU A 254 -24.62 -19.86 -2.26
C LEU A 254 -24.34 -18.49 -1.64
N ARG A 255 -25.36 -17.65 -1.47
CA ARG A 255 -25.23 -16.35 -0.80
C ARG A 255 -24.83 -16.50 0.66
N VAL A 256 -25.44 -17.45 1.38
CA VAL A 256 -25.10 -17.74 2.78
C VAL A 256 -23.65 -18.24 2.88
N ARG A 257 -23.24 -19.19 2.03
CA ARG A 257 -21.86 -19.70 2.00
C ARG A 257 -20.85 -18.60 1.65
N SER A 258 -21.18 -17.74 0.69
CA SER A 258 -20.33 -16.59 0.33
C SER A 258 -20.18 -15.62 1.50
N GLN A 259 -21.26 -15.36 2.24
CA GLN A 259 -21.22 -14.48 3.40
C GLN A 259 -20.41 -15.09 4.55
N GLN A 260 -20.56 -16.40 4.80
CA GLN A 260 -19.77 -17.13 5.79
C GLN A 260 -18.28 -17.12 5.44
N ALA A 261 -17.92 -17.34 4.16
CA ALA A 261 -16.54 -17.28 3.70
C ALA A 261 -15.94 -15.88 3.89
N LEU A 262 -16.73 -14.82 3.63
CA LEU A 262 -16.27 -13.44 3.83
C LEU A 262 -16.03 -13.11 5.31
N GLN A 263 -16.90 -13.60 6.21
CA GLN A 263 -16.71 -13.47 7.65
C GLN A 263 -15.44 -14.21 8.13
N GLU A 264 -15.18 -15.40 7.61
CA GLU A 264 -13.98 -16.17 7.96
C GLU A 264 -12.71 -15.49 7.45
N ILE A 265 -12.73 -14.92 6.24
CA ILE A 265 -11.62 -14.11 5.71
C ILE A 265 -11.36 -12.90 6.61
N GLN A 266 -12.40 -12.19 7.05
CA GLN A 266 -12.24 -11.06 7.97
C GLN A 266 -11.65 -11.49 9.31
N ARG A 267 -12.10 -12.63 9.87
CA ARG A 267 -11.55 -13.20 11.11
C ARG A 267 -10.06 -13.52 10.97
N LEU A 268 -9.68 -14.21 9.89
CA LEU A 268 -8.27 -14.55 9.60
C LEU A 268 -7.42 -13.31 9.36
N TYR A 269 -7.96 -12.29 8.70
CA TYR A 269 -7.28 -11.01 8.48
C TYR A 269 -6.98 -10.31 9.82
N LEU A 270 -7.97 -10.20 10.71
CA LEU A 270 -7.77 -9.63 12.05
C LEU A 270 -6.75 -10.43 12.87
N GLN A 271 -6.82 -11.77 12.80
CA GLN A 271 -5.87 -12.65 13.46
C GLN A 271 -4.43 -12.43 12.92
N SER A 272 -4.26 -12.27 11.60
CA SER A 272 -2.98 -11.93 10.98
C SER A 272 -2.44 -10.58 11.47
N CYS A 273 -3.30 -9.56 11.55
CA CYS A 273 -2.93 -8.25 12.10
C CYS A 273 -2.45 -8.36 13.56
N TRP A 274 -3.15 -9.15 14.38
CA TRP A 274 -2.74 -9.40 15.76
C TRP A 274 -1.36 -10.08 15.84
N TYR A 275 -1.13 -11.15 15.05
CA TYR A 275 0.18 -11.82 15.01
C TYR A 275 1.30 -10.89 14.56
N LYS A 276 1.05 -10.02 13.56
CA LYS A 276 2.02 -9.01 13.11
C LYS A 276 2.37 -8.04 14.25
N ALA A 277 1.37 -7.55 14.99
CA ALA A 277 1.61 -6.64 16.12
C ALA A 277 2.40 -7.31 17.25
N VAL A 278 2.06 -8.56 17.60
CA VAL A 278 2.81 -9.32 18.61
C VAL A 278 4.24 -9.57 18.17
N THR A 279 4.46 -9.96 16.91
CA THR A 279 5.79 -10.20 16.35
C THR A 279 6.64 -8.93 16.34
N ALA A 280 6.06 -7.79 15.96
CA ALA A 280 6.73 -6.49 16.03
C ALA A 280 7.12 -6.13 17.48
N ARG A 281 6.25 -6.40 18.45
CA ARG A 281 6.55 -6.15 19.87
C ARG A 281 7.67 -7.07 20.39
N THR A 282 7.62 -8.35 20.08
CA THR A 282 8.63 -9.32 20.57
C THR A 282 10.01 -9.06 19.94
N THR A 283 10.06 -8.71 18.65
CA THR A 283 11.31 -8.32 17.98
C THR A 283 11.93 -7.07 18.61
N LEU A 284 11.15 -6.03 18.88
CA LEU A 284 11.64 -4.84 19.60
C LEU A 284 12.17 -5.16 21.00
N THR A 285 11.48 -6.03 21.76
CA THR A 285 11.97 -6.46 23.08
C THR A 285 13.28 -7.23 22.96
N LEU A 286 13.41 -8.12 21.97
CA LEU A 286 14.62 -8.89 21.71
C LEU A 286 15.80 -8.00 21.28
N GLU A 287 15.56 -6.99 20.45
CA GLU A 287 16.59 -6.01 20.09
C GLU A 287 17.08 -5.21 21.29
N ARG A 288 16.17 -4.81 22.19
CA ARG A 288 16.53 -4.14 23.45
C ARG A 288 17.36 -5.02 24.36
N THR A 289 16.96 -6.27 24.59
CA THR A 289 17.73 -7.19 25.44
C THR A 289 19.08 -7.54 24.82
N ARG A 290 19.16 -7.68 23.50
CA ARG A 290 20.42 -7.84 22.78
C ARG A 290 21.34 -6.63 22.94
N ALA A 291 20.80 -5.41 22.88
CA ALA A 291 21.58 -4.20 23.09
C ALA A 291 22.13 -4.10 24.51
N LEU A 292 21.30 -4.41 25.52
CA LEU A 292 21.72 -4.47 26.93
C LEU A 292 22.79 -5.54 27.18
N LEU A 293 22.61 -6.74 26.64
CA LEU A 293 23.61 -7.81 26.74
C LEU A 293 24.94 -7.38 26.12
N ASN A 294 24.90 -6.72 24.96
CA ASN A 294 26.10 -6.20 24.31
C ASN A 294 26.79 -5.08 25.11
N SER A 295 26.06 -4.22 25.82
CA SER A 295 26.68 -3.23 26.70
C SER A 295 27.33 -3.89 27.92
N GLU A 296 26.65 -4.86 28.54
CA GLU A 296 27.21 -5.61 29.67
C GLU A 296 28.42 -6.45 29.29
N LEU A 297 28.44 -7.05 28.09
CA LEU A 297 29.63 -7.73 27.57
C LEU A 297 30.81 -6.77 27.40
N LYS A 298 30.57 -5.54 26.93
CA LYS A 298 31.62 -4.52 26.81
C LYS A 298 32.15 -4.08 28.17
N THR A 299 31.28 -3.82 29.14
CA THR A 299 31.68 -3.44 30.50
C THR A 299 32.42 -4.59 31.19
N ALA A 300 31.97 -5.83 31.04
CA ALA A 300 32.67 -7.02 31.53
C ALA A 300 34.08 -7.13 30.93
N ALA A 301 34.23 -6.99 29.61
CA ALA A 301 35.53 -7.01 28.95
C ALA A 301 36.46 -5.86 29.41
N GLU A 302 35.90 -4.69 29.73
CA GLU A 302 36.64 -3.59 30.34
C GLU A 302 37.11 -3.90 31.76
N MET A 303 36.23 -4.50 32.58
CA MET A 303 36.55 -4.89 33.95
C MET A 303 37.59 -6.01 33.98
N GLU A 304 37.51 -7.00 33.08
CA GLU A 304 38.55 -8.01 32.92
C GLU A 304 39.91 -7.39 32.53
N ARG A 305 39.91 -6.37 31.67
CA ARG A 305 41.15 -5.66 31.31
C ARG A 305 41.74 -4.93 32.51
N LYS A 306 40.91 -4.24 33.31
CA LYS A 306 41.34 -3.58 34.55
C LYS A 306 41.84 -4.60 35.58
N LEU A 307 41.16 -5.72 35.73
CA LEU A 307 41.56 -6.79 36.64
C LEU A 307 42.92 -7.36 36.24
N ARG A 308 43.14 -7.63 34.95
CA ARG A 308 44.46 -8.05 34.42
C ARG A 308 45.56 -7.04 34.75
N GLN A 309 45.33 -5.75 34.48
CA GLN A 309 46.28 -4.68 34.83
C GLN A 309 46.59 -4.61 36.32
N LEU A 310 45.59 -4.73 37.19
CA LEU A 310 45.78 -4.75 38.65
C LEU A 310 46.53 -6.00 39.10
N THR A 311 46.26 -7.14 38.48
CA THR A 311 46.95 -8.41 38.79
C THR A 311 48.41 -8.33 38.38
N GLU A 312 48.71 -7.81 37.19
CA GLU A 312 50.09 -7.54 36.73
C GLU A 312 50.81 -6.52 37.65
N ALA A 313 50.15 -5.42 38.03
CA ALA A 313 50.71 -4.45 38.96
C ALA A 313 50.99 -5.07 40.34
N SER A 314 50.09 -5.91 40.86
CA SER A 314 50.28 -6.64 42.11
C SER A 314 51.46 -7.62 42.03
N GLN A 315 51.58 -8.36 40.92
CA GLN A 315 52.72 -9.27 40.69
C GLN A 315 54.04 -8.49 40.62
N ASN A 316 54.06 -7.33 39.97
CA ASN A 316 55.24 -6.46 39.92
C ASN A 316 55.63 -5.98 41.34
N VAL A 317 54.67 -5.52 42.14
CA VAL A 317 54.91 -5.10 43.53
C VAL A 317 55.42 -6.26 44.39
N GLN A 318 54.84 -7.46 44.24
CA GLN A 318 55.35 -8.67 44.91
C GLN A 318 56.80 -8.96 44.52
N SER A 319 57.13 -8.89 43.23
CA SER A 319 58.51 -9.12 42.77
C SER A 319 59.50 -8.06 43.28
N GLU A 320 59.08 -6.79 43.40
CA GLU A 320 59.90 -5.73 43.98
C GLU A 320 60.06 -5.90 45.49
N LEU A 321 59.02 -6.34 46.21
CA LEU A 321 59.10 -6.72 47.62
C LEU A 321 60.08 -7.88 47.84
N GLU A 322 60.04 -8.92 47.01
CA GLU A 322 61.00 -10.03 47.06
C GLU A 322 62.44 -9.54 46.80
N ARG A 323 62.65 -8.68 45.79
CA ARG A 323 63.95 -8.06 45.52
C ARG A 323 64.43 -7.21 46.70
N TYR A 324 63.53 -6.43 47.30
CA TYR A 324 63.84 -5.61 48.47
C TYR A 324 64.21 -6.48 49.67
N HIS A 325 63.48 -7.57 49.90
CA HIS A 325 63.76 -8.52 50.97
C HIS A 325 65.15 -9.16 50.82
N ILE A 326 65.48 -9.64 49.61
CA ILE A 326 66.82 -10.17 49.30
C ILE A 326 67.91 -9.12 49.54
N ARG A 327 67.68 -7.86 49.11
CA ARG A 327 68.63 -6.76 49.35
C ARG A 327 68.80 -6.47 50.84
N TYR A 328 67.70 -6.41 51.58
CA TYR A 328 67.71 -6.21 53.02
C TYR A 328 68.49 -7.31 53.74
N GLU A 329 68.24 -8.58 53.43
CA GLU A 329 69.00 -9.71 53.97
C GLU A 329 70.48 -9.59 53.62
N CYS A 330 70.83 -9.30 52.37
CA CYS A 330 72.22 -9.09 51.96
C CYS A 330 72.92 -7.94 52.71
N GLU A 331 72.20 -6.84 52.97
CA GLU A 331 72.70 -5.71 53.75
C GLU A 331 72.86 -6.05 55.23
N GLU A 332 71.92 -6.79 55.83
CA GLU A 332 72.07 -7.33 57.18
C GLU A 332 73.28 -8.27 57.27
N TYR A 333 73.42 -9.22 56.34
CA TYR A 333 74.57 -10.11 56.27
C TYR A 333 75.89 -9.34 56.16
N LYS A 334 75.96 -8.29 55.32
CA LYS A 334 77.13 -7.41 55.22
C LYS A 334 77.40 -6.68 56.54
N THR A 335 76.38 -6.09 57.15
CA THR A 335 76.51 -5.37 58.42
C THR A 335 76.96 -6.29 59.55
N GLN A 336 76.44 -7.52 59.58
CA GLN A 336 76.84 -8.57 60.52
C GLN A 336 78.31 -8.95 60.31
N ARG A 337 78.70 -9.20 59.06
CA ARG A 337 80.08 -9.50 58.68
C ARG A 337 81.03 -8.35 59.04
N ASP A 338 80.67 -7.11 58.75
CA ASP A 338 81.48 -5.93 59.10
C ASP A 338 81.61 -5.78 60.62
N ARG A 339 80.58 -6.14 61.40
CA ARG A 339 80.68 -6.20 62.88
C ARG A 339 81.60 -7.31 63.36
N GLU A 340 81.55 -8.48 62.75
CA GLU A 340 82.46 -9.60 63.07
C GLU A 340 83.91 -9.26 62.70
N GLU A 341 84.13 -8.68 61.51
CA GLU A 341 85.44 -8.18 61.08
C GLU A 341 85.94 -7.07 62.03
N ALA A 342 85.08 -6.13 62.45
CA ALA A 342 85.42 -5.11 63.44
C ALA A 342 85.76 -5.70 64.82
N GLN A 343 85.12 -6.81 65.23
CA GLN A 343 85.45 -7.52 66.48
C GLN A 343 86.75 -8.32 66.36
N GLN A 344 87.13 -8.77 65.17
CA GLN A 344 88.40 -9.46 64.92
C GLN A 344 89.60 -8.52 64.79
N ILE A 345 89.37 -7.22 64.56
CA ILE A 345 90.43 -6.21 64.64
C ILE A 345 90.81 -5.99 66.11
N LYS A 346 91.77 -6.80 66.58
CA LYS A 346 92.48 -6.53 67.84
C LYS A 346 93.44 -5.38 67.62
N PHE A 347 93.05 -4.19 68.08
CA PHE A 347 93.97 -3.05 68.18
C PHE A 347 95.19 -3.48 69.01
N PRO A 348 96.42 -3.38 68.48
CA PRO A 348 97.62 -3.73 69.23
C PRO A 348 97.67 -2.92 70.53
N ALA A 349 97.99 -3.57 71.64
CA ALA A 349 98.15 -2.86 72.90
C ALA A 349 99.23 -1.78 72.72
N ILE A 350 99.02 -0.59 73.29
CA ILE A 350 99.91 0.58 73.12
C ILE A 350 101.39 0.20 73.38
N ARG A 351 101.64 -0.77 74.26
CA ARG A 351 102.96 -1.34 74.54
C ARG A 351 103.63 -1.99 73.32
N ASP A 352 102.90 -2.72 72.50
CA ASP A 352 103.43 -3.37 71.29
C ASP A 352 103.74 -2.35 70.19
N LEU A 353 102.95 -1.27 70.13
CA LEU A 353 103.25 -0.12 69.26
C LEU A 353 104.52 0.63 69.71
N ILE A 354 104.72 0.76 71.04
CA ILE A 354 105.94 1.35 71.62
C ILE A 354 107.15 0.44 71.37
N ASN A 355 107.00 -0.88 71.51
CA ASN A 355 108.07 -1.84 71.29
C ASN A 355 108.50 -1.87 69.82
N THR A 356 107.56 -1.89 68.88
CA THR A 356 107.86 -1.82 67.44
C THR A 356 108.49 -0.48 67.05
N HIS A 357 108.08 0.63 67.69
CA HIS A 357 108.74 1.92 67.49
C HIS A 357 110.18 1.94 68.04
N LEU A 358 110.43 1.33 69.20
CA LEU A 358 111.78 1.18 69.78
C LEU A 358 112.67 0.27 68.92
N GLU A 359 112.11 -0.81 68.39
CA GLU A 359 112.79 -1.76 67.50
C GLU A 359 113.18 -1.08 66.16
N LEU A 360 112.28 -0.26 65.60
CA LEU A 360 112.59 0.61 64.45
C LEU A 360 113.73 1.59 64.77
N GLN A 361 113.75 2.19 65.95
CA GLN A 361 114.85 3.10 66.34
C GLN A 361 116.19 2.38 66.50
N LEU A 362 116.20 1.14 67.01
CA LEU A 362 117.40 0.31 67.10
C LEU A 362 117.93 -0.07 65.72
N LEU A 363 117.05 -0.52 64.81
CA LEU A 363 117.41 -0.84 63.44
C LEU A 363 117.95 0.39 62.68
N THR A 364 117.34 1.57 62.89
CA THR A 364 117.81 2.83 62.28
C THR A 364 119.20 3.22 62.80
N ARG A 365 119.54 2.91 64.06
CA ARG A 365 120.90 3.12 64.59
C ARG A 365 121.90 2.14 63.99
N GLN A 366 121.50 0.88 63.82
CA GLN A 366 122.35 -0.17 63.26
C GLN A 366 122.66 0.09 61.77
N GLU A 367 121.67 0.54 61.01
CA GLU A 367 121.85 0.98 59.62
C GLU A 367 122.85 2.14 59.51
N LYS A 368 122.83 3.10 60.45
CA LYS A 368 123.81 4.21 60.49
C LYS A 368 125.24 3.74 60.79
N ILE A 369 125.40 2.68 61.59
CA ILE A 369 126.71 2.08 61.88
C ILE A 369 127.24 1.35 60.64
N GLU A 370 126.39 0.55 59.99
CA GLU A 370 126.74 -0.15 58.76
C GLU A 370 127.05 0.83 57.62
N ALA A 371 126.31 1.93 57.50
CA ALA A 371 126.61 2.99 56.54
C ALA A 371 127.99 3.63 56.78
N LYS A 372 128.42 3.77 58.04
CA LYS A 372 129.78 4.23 58.38
C LYS A 372 130.84 3.18 58.02
N HIS A 373 130.60 1.90 58.31
CA HIS A 373 131.51 0.81 57.93
C HIS A 373 131.68 0.73 56.40
N LEU A 374 130.59 0.85 55.64
CA LEU A 374 130.61 0.88 54.18
C LEU A 374 131.42 2.07 53.64
N LYS A 375 131.34 3.24 54.30
CA LYS A 375 132.11 4.43 53.94
C LYS A 375 133.62 4.23 54.16
N ILE A 376 134.01 3.57 55.25
CA ILE A 376 135.42 3.21 55.53
C ILE A 376 135.92 2.16 54.54
N ALA A 377 135.09 1.18 54.19
CA ALA A 377 135.42 0.17 53.18
C ALA A 377 135.62 0.80 51.79
N LYS A 378 134.77 1.75 51.39
CA LYS A 378 134.91 2.52 50.13
C LYS A 378 136.19 3.35 50.09
N THR A 379 136.56 4.04 51.17
CA THR A 379 137.80 4.83 51.19
C THR A 379 139.05 3.94 51.16
N LYS A 380 139.04 2.78 51.84
CA LYS A 380 140.11 1.78 51.74
C LYS A 380 140.21 1.16 50.34
N TYR A 381 139.08 0.85 49.69
CA TYR A 381 139.05 0.36 48.32
C TYR A 381 139.63 1.39 47.33
N GLU A 382 139.27 2.66 47.45
CA GLU A 382 139.84 3.76 46.65
C GLU A 382 141.35 3.93 46.87
N GLN A 383 141.85 3.76 48.11
CA GLN A 383 143.29 3.76 48.39
C GLN A 383 144.01 2.56 47.77
N HIS A 384 143.45 1.35 47.87
CA HIS A 384 143.99 0.15 47.21
C HIS A 384 143.97 0.26 45.68
N LYS A 385 142.91 0.86 45.10
CA LYS A 385 142.80 1.15 43.67
C LYS A 385 143.89 2.13 43.21
N ARG A 386 144.20 3.16 44.02
CA ARG A 386 145.30 4.10 43.75
C ARG A 386 146.69 3.48 43.90
N LEU A 387 146.88 2.55 44.84
CA LEU A 387 148.12 1.78 44.99
C LEU A 387 148.33 0.81 43.82
N TRP A 388 147.29 0.09 43.39
CA TRP A 388 147.32 -0.78 42.21
C TRP A 388 147.58 0.00 40.90
N ALA A 389 147.04 1.22 40.77
CA ALA A 389 147.34 2.10 39.64
C ALA A 389 148.79 2.66 39.63
N ARG A 390 149.54 2.49 40.74
CA ARG A 390 150.96 2.87 40.86
C ARG A 390 151.88 1.69 40.51
N VAL A 391 151.51 0.47 40.90
CA VAL A 391 152.18 -0.79 40.52
C VAL A 391 152.06 -1.07 39.02
N ARG A 392 150.91 -0.73 38.40
CA ARG A 392 150.69 -0.90 36.95
C ARG A 392 151.47 0.07 36.06
N ARG A 393 152.12 1.10 36.63
CA ARG A 393 152.99 2.05 35.91
C ARG A 393 154.49 1.72 36.06
N SER A 394 154.82 0.61 36.72
CA SER A 394 156.19 0.10 36.92
C SER A 394 156.51 -1.09 35.99
N SER A 395 155.80 -1.21 34.86
CA SER A 395 156.06 -2.18 33.78
C SER A 395 155.94 -1.50 32.43
#